data_AF-A0AAU4XYJ0-F1
#
_entry.id   AF-A0AAU4XYJ0-F1
#
_cell.length_a   1.000
_cell.length_b   1.000
_cell.length_c   1.000
_cell.angle_alpha   90.00
_cell.angle_beta   90.00
_cell.angle_gamma   90.00
#
_symmetry.space_group_name_H-M   'P 1'
#
loop_
_entity.id
_entity.type
_entity.pdbx_description
1 polymer ?
#
loop_
_entity_poly.entity_id
_entity_poly.type
_entity_poly.pdbx_seq_one_letter_code
_entity_poly.pdbx_strand_id
1 'polypeptide(L)'
;MSSSSSSIRARLAALLAGAATVGALLTGVAHAADTPLRDLGAAKGKVIGTAVTGSRLTGTYGDLAGTQFGSLTPGNAMKWGSVEPTQNSFNWAEADQIVAFAQAHGQQVRGHTLVWHSQNPGWLTNGTWTSAQLGALLQNHISTEAGRYKGKIAAWDVVNEAFNEDGTYRSTLWYNGLGADYIANALTWARAADPAAKLYINDYNVEGVNAKSTALYNLVKSLKERGVPIDGVGLQAHLVLGQVPSTLQQNIQRFADLGVDVAITELDIRMALPSDSGKLAQQKADYTAVTAACVAVTRCVNLTVWGFTDSDSWVESTFPGQGAATPYDANYAPKPAYYGIAEALGGTTTPPPAGACTAAYEVGSQWNTGFTGNVTVSCSGASLSSWTVTWTYGAGQQITQAWNANCTQSGAAVTCVNASYNGSVPDGGSVSFGFNANWSGSNPAPTVALG
;
A
#
# COMPACT_ATOMS: atom_id res chain seq x y z
N MET A 1 57.45 -67.67 26.99
CA MET A 1 56.00 -67.56 26.74
C MET A 1 55.83 -66.33 25.85
N SER A 2 55.75 -66.49 24.52
CA SER A 2 54.51 -66.69 23.72
C SER A 2 53.47 -65.58 23.95
N SER A 3 52.86 -64.90 22.97
CA SER A 3 52.94 -64.88 21.48
C SER A 3 52.15 -63.62 20.99
N SER A 4 52.24 -63.07 19.77
CA SER A 4 52.96 -63.37 18.50
C SER A 4 53.12 -62.04 17.69
N SER A 5 54.02 -61.94 16.69
CA SER A 5 53.75 -61.98 15.22
C SER A 5 52.49 -61.18 14.77
N SER A 6 52.50 -60.22 13.82
CA SER A 6 53.37 -59.98 12.64
C SER A 6 53.24 -58.50 12.16
N SER A 7 54.32 -57.82 11.74
CA SER A 7 54.71 -57.53 10.32
C SER A 7 53.77 -56.54 9.56
N ILE A 8 54.19 -55.56 8.74
CA ILE A 8 55.48 -55.32 8.03
C ILE A 8 55.52 -53.84 7.51
N ARG A 9 56.72 -53.22 7.45
CA ARG A 9 57.29 -52.20 6.50
C ARG A 9 56.35 -51.19 5.75
N ALA A 10 56.71 -49.95 5.39
CA ALA A 10 58.02 -49.25 5.32
C ALA A 10 57.93 -47.73 4.99
N ARG A 11 58.97 -46.98 5.37
CA ARG A 11 59.69 -45.89 4.63
C ARG A 11 59.10 -44.46 4.43
N LEU A 12 59.97 -43.52 4.82
CA LEU A 12 60.37 -42.23 4.21
C LEU A 12 59.35 -41.08 4.02
N ALA A 13 59.54 -40.07 4.88
CA ALA A 13 59.92 -38.68 4.55
C ALA A 13 59.61 -38.07 3.16
N ALA A 14 58.87 -36.96 3.16
CA ALA A 14 59.28 -35.68 2.56
C ALA A 14 58.41 -34.52 3.11
N LEU A 15 59.01 -33.34 3.34
CA LEU A 15 58.25 -32.09 3.49
C LEU A 15 57.76 -31.64 2.11
N LEU A 16 56.52 -31.17 2.01
CA LEU A 16 56.08 -30.24 0.97
C LEU A 16 55.10 -29.25 1.60
N ALA A 17 55.42 -27.95 1.51
CA ALA A 17 54.60 -26.88 2.04
C ALA A 17 53.38 -26.65 1.12
N GLY A 18 52.19 -27.00 1.60
CA GLY A 18 50.93 -26.65 0.95
C GLY A 18 50.45 -25.28 1.40
N ALA A 19 50.57 -24.27 0.54
CA ALA A 19 49.93 -22.98 0.76
C ALA A 19 48.41 -23.14 0.62
N ALA A 20 47.70 -23.23 1.76
CA ALA A 20 46.25 -23.22 1.79
C ALA A 20 45.74 -21.80 1.52
N THR A 21 45.54 -21.46 0.25
CA THR A 21 44.71 -20.32 -0.13
C THR A 21 43.29 -20.58 0.35
N VAL A 22 42.90 -19.92 1.44
CA VAL A 22 41.50 -19.86 1.87
C VAL A 22 40.75 -19.03 0.82
N GLY A 23 40.28 -19.70 -0.22
CA GLY A 23 39.28 -19.16 -1.11
C GLY A 23 38.02 -18.91 -0.31
N ALA A 24 37.81 -17.66 0.10
CA ALA A 24 36.55 -17.22 0.66
C ALA A 24 35.49 -17.38 -0.43
N LEU A 25 34.80 -18.51 -0.41
CA LEU A 25 33.56 -18.72 -1.13
C LEU A 25 32.56 -17.72 -0.57
N LEU A 26 32.48 -16.56 -1.22
CA LEU A 26 31.35 -15.66 -1.13
C LEU A 26 30.15 -16.42 -1.70
N THR A 27 29.52 -17.24 -0.85
CA THR A 27 28.22 -17.80 -1.11
C THR A 27 27.26 -16.62 -1.19
N GLY A 28 27.00 -16.16 -2.41
CA GLY A 28 25.99 -15.16 -2.68
C GLY A 28 24.67 -15.68 -2.12
N VAL A 29 24.24 -15.10 -1.00
CA VAL A 29 22.88 -15.28 -0.50
C VAL A 29 21.97 -14.71 -1.58
N ALA A 30 21.33 -15.60 -2.33
CA ALA A 30 20.14 -15.26 -3.08
C ALA A 30 19.17 -14.65 -2.06
N HIS A 31 18.94 -13.34 -2.17
CA HIS A 31 17.96 -12.68 -1.32
C HIS A 31 16.62 -13.32 -1.67
N ALA A 32 16.03 -14.04 -0.71
CA ALA A 32 14.62 -14.35 -0.79
C ALA A 32 13.88 -13.01 -0.91
N ALA A 33 12.89 -12.91 -1.80
CA ALA A 33 12.05 -11.74 -1.87
C ALA A 33 11.43 -11.49 -0.49
N ASP A 34 11.43 -10.24 -0.02
CA ASP A 34 10.83 -9.87 1.26
C ASP A 34 9.38 -10.38 1.33
N THR A 35 8.98 -10.87 2.51
CA THR A 35 7.62 -11.38 2.71
C THR A 35 6.60 -10.26 2.46
N PRO A 36 5.60 -10.46 1.57
CA PRO A 36 4.63 -9.43 1.23
C PRO A 36 3.88 -8.86 2.44
N LEU A 37 3.54 -7.57 2.41
CA LEU A 37 2.84 -6.91 3.53
C LEU A 37 1.53 -7.61 3.92
N ARG A 38 0.80 -8.18 2.96
CA ARG A 38 -0.41 -8.99 3.19
C ARG A 38 -0.17 -10.21 4.06
N ASP A 39 0.98 -10.87 3.91
CA ASP A 39 1.30 -12.12 4.60
C ASP A 39 1.82 -11.82 6.01
N LEU A 40 2.62 -10.76 6.15
CA LEU A 40 2.99 -10.18 7.45
C LEU A 40 1.75 -9.71 8.23
N GLY A 41 0.79 -9.07 7.54
CA GLY A 41 -0.51 -8.71 8.08
C GLY A 41 -1.31 -9.91 8.56
N ALA A 42 -1.46 -10.93 7.71
CA ALA A 42 -2.18 -12.15 8.03
C ALA A 42 -1.58 -12.87 9.24
N ALA A 43 -0.25 -12.89 9.38
CA ALA A 43 0.46 -13.42 10.56
C ALA A 43 0.17 -12.65 11.86
N LYS A 44 -0.35 -11.41 11.77
CA LYS A 44 -0.86 -10.60 12.90
C LYS A 44 -2.38 -10.58 13.00
N GLY A 45 -3.10 -11.35 12.17
CA GLY A 45 -4.55 -11.33 12.07
C GLY A 45 -5.12 -10.01 11.51
N LYS A 46 -4.34 -9.29 10.70
CA LYS A 46 -4.69 -7.98 10.12
C LYS A 46 -4.75 -8.08 8.60
N VAL A 47 -5.69 -7.34 7.99
CA VAL A 47 -5.73 -7.16 6.55
C VAL A 47 -4.98 -5.88 6.18
N ILE A 48 -3.92 -5.98 5.39
CA ILE A 48 -3.21 -4.80 4.85
C ILE A 48 -3.78 -4.49 3.47
N GLY A 49 -4.26 -3.26 3.26
CA GLY A 49 -4.92 -2.84 2.02
C GLY A 49 -4.27 -1.63 1.35
N THR A 50 -4.70 -1.34 0.12
CA THR A 50 -4.43 -0.06 -0.54
C THR A 50 -5.66 0.43 -1.28
N ALA A 51 -5.86 1.74 -1.30
CA ALA A 51 -6.71 2.36 -2.31
C ALA A 51 -6.07 2.25 -3.70
N VAL A 52 -6.90 2.16 -4.74
CA VAL A 52 -6.48 2.02 -6.13
C VAL A 52 -7.33 2.81 -7.11
N THR A 53 -6.71 3.19 -8.23
CA THR A 53 -7.35 3.67 -9.45
C THR A 53 -7.45 2.51 -10.44
N GLY A 54 -8.64 2.21 -10.97
CA GLY A 54 -8.88 0.97 -11.73
C GLY A 54 -8.08 0.89 -13.02
N SER A 55 -7.97 2.01 -13.74
CA SER A 55 -7.17 2.12 -14.97
C SER A 55 -5.67 1.85 -14.78
N ARG A 56 -5.16 1.91 -13.53
CA ARG A 56 -3.75 1.67 -13.20
C ARG A 56 -3.44 0.21 -12.82
N LEU A 57 -4.44 -0.67 -12.67
CA LEU A 57 -4.26 -2.08 -12.29
C LEU A 57 -3.67 -2.96 -13.42
N THR A 58 -2.52 -2.53 -13.96
CA THR A 58 -1.73 -3.21 -15.01
C THR A 58 -0.24 -2.93 -14.79
N GLY A 59 0.64 -3.79 -15.32
CA GLY A 59 2.10 -3.68 -15.15
C GLY A 59 2.51 -3.58 -13.67
N THR A 60 3.63 -2.91 -13.38
CA THR A 60 4.21 -2.80 -12.04
C THR A 60 3.23 -2.32 -10.96
N TYR A 61 2.29 -1.42 -11.27
CA TYR A 61 1.26 -0.99 -10.31
C TYR A 61 0.30 -2.15 -10.01
N GLY A 62 -0.18 -2.85 -11.05
CA GLY A 62 -0.98 -4.05 -10.90
C GLY A 62 -0.25 -5.15 -10.15
N ASP A 63 1.01 -5.43 -10.49
CA ASP A 63 1.81 -6.47 -9.86
C ASP A 63 2.03 -6.18 -8.36
N LEU A 64 2.37 -4.95 -7.99
CA LEU A 64 2.50 -4.55 -6.58
C LEU A 64 1.16 -4.57 -5.84
N ALA A 65 0.08 -4.04 -6.42
CA ALA A 65 -1.26 -4.12 -5.83
C ALA A 65 -1.68 -5.58 -5.59
N GLY A 66 -1.45 -6.43 -6.60
CA GLY A 66 -1.80 -7.84 -6.67
C GLY A 66 -0.89 -8.79 -5.88
N THR A 67 0.27 -8.35 -5.41
CA THR A 67 1.20 -9.13 -4.54
C THR A 67 1.26 -8.62 -3.10
N GLN A 68 1.26 -7.31 -2.86
CA GLN A 68 1.56 -6.75 -1.54
C GLN A 68 0.35 -6.59 -0.62
N PHE A 69 -0.86 -6.38 -1.14
CA PHE A 69 -2.01 -5.96 -0.33
C PHE A 69 -3.13 -6.99 -0.32
N GLY A 70 -3.66 -7.38 0.85
CA GLY A 70 -4.76 -8.34 0.99
C GLY A 70 -6.15 -7.75 0.75
N SER A 71 -6.28 -6.43 0.57
CA SER A 71 -7.54 -5.75 0.24
C SER A 71 -7.32 -4.57 -0.69
N LEU A 72 -8.29 -4.30 -1.56
CA LEU A 72 -8.35 -3.09 -2.38
C LEU A 72 -9.54 -2.20 -1.98
N THR A 73 -9.34 -0.88 -2.06
CA THR A 73 -10.42 0.12 -1.93
C THR A 73 -10.52 0.92 -3.23
N PRO A 74 -11.67 0.96 -3.92
CA PRO A 74 -11.84 1.81 -5.10
C PRO A 74 -11.83 3.29 -4.69
N GLY A 75 -10.75 4.03 -4.99
CA GLY A 75 -10.57 5.39 -4.48
C GLY A 75 -11.61 6.40 -4.97
N ASN A 76 -12.22 6.14 -6.13
CA ASN A 76 -13.30 6.95 -6.70
C ASN A 76 -14.42 6.15 -7.40
N ALA A 77 -14.16 4.92 -7.85
CA ALA A 77 -15.07 4.18 -8.72
C ALA A 77 -16.40 3.75 -8.07
N MET A 78 -16.49 3.73 -6.73
CA MET A 78 -17.70 3.41 -5.94
C MET A 78 -18.24 4.62 -5.16
N LYS A 79 -17.91 5.85 -5.60
CA LYS A 79 -18.55 7.08 -5.08
C LYS A 79 -19.78 7.40 -5.95
N TRP A 80 -20.84 7.93 -5.35
CA TRP A 80 -22.14 8.15 -6.00
C TRP A 80 -22.04 8.81 -7.38
N GLY A 81 -21.31 9.91 -7.53
CA GLY A 81 -21.15 10.62 -8.80
C GLY A 81 -20.48 9.80 -9.92
N SER A 82 -19.66 8.81 -9.55
CA SER A 82 -19.02 7.88 -10.49
C SER A 82 -19.99 6.77 -10.93
N VAL A 83 -20.75 6.20 -9.98
CA VAL A 83 -21.62 5.05 -10.24
C VAL A 83 -23.01 5.40 -10.76
N GLU A 84 -23.55 6.58 -10.43
CA GLU A 84 -24.87 7.05 -10.89
C GLU A 84 -24.80 8.49 -11.44
N PRO A 85 -24.01 8.73 -12.52
CA PRO A 85 -23.81 10.06 -13.10
C PRO A 85 -25.10 10.67 -13.65
N THR A 86 -26.11 9.85 -13.95
CA THR A 86 -27.47 10.23 -14.31
C THR A 86 -28.44 9.36 -13.51
N GLN A 87 -29.52 9.94 -12.99
CA GLN A 87 -30.47 9.27 -12.10
C GLN A 87 -30.99 7.95 -12.70
N ASN A 88 -30.87 6.85 -11.94
CA ASN A 88 -31.16 5.47 -12.33
C ASN A 88 -30.39 4.92 -13.54
N SER A 89 -29.34 5.60 -14.01
CA SER A 89 -28.49 5.19 -15.13
C SER A 89 -27.05 5.01 -14.64
N PHE A 90 -26.73 3.77 -14.27
CA PHE A 90 -25.51 3.45 -13.55
C PHE A 90 -24.31 3.11 -14.46
N ASN A 91 -23.11 3.52 -14.03
CA ASN A 91 -21.83 3.17 -14.64
C ASN A 91 -21.00 2.33 -13.67
N TRP A 92 -20.86 1.03 -13.97
CA TRP A 92 -20.14 0.09 -13.11
C TRP A 92 -18.72 -0.24 -13.60
N ALA A 93 -18.27 0.31 -14.74
CA ALA A 93 -17.15 -0.25 -15.49
C ALA A 93 -15.83 -0.33 -14.69
N GLU A 94 -15.42 0.77 -14.04
CA GLU A 94 -14.18 0.80 -13.25
C GLU A 94 -14.32 0.03 -11.92
N ALA A 95 -15.49 0.08 -11.28
CA ALA A 95 -15.76 -0.65 -10.04
C ALA A 95 -15.76 -2.17 -10.28
N ASP A 96 -16.39 -2.64 -11.36
CA ASP A 96 -16.35 -4.04 -11.80
C ASP A 96 -14.92 -4.47 -12.16
N GLN A 97 -14.11 -3.60 -12.77
CA GLN A 97 -12.69 -3.87 -13.06
C GLN A 97 -11.89 -4.10 -11.77
N ILE A 98 -12.03 -3.22 -10.78
CA ILE A 98 -11.30 -3.34 -9.50
C ILE A 98 -11.76 -4.58 -8.72
N VAL A 99 -13.07 -4.88 -8.70
CA VAL A 99 -13.61 -6.09 -8.06
C VAL A 99 -13.12 -7.36 -8.76
N ALA A 100 -13.09 -7.38 -10.11
CA ALA A 100 -12.58 -8.52 -10.86
C ALA A 100 -11.08 -8.76 -10.62
N PHE A 101 -10.28 -7.69 -10.56
CA PHE A 101 -8.86 -7.77 -10.19
C PHE A 101 -8.70 -8.34 -8.77
N ALA A 102 -9.41 -7.78 -7.78
CA ALA A 102 -9.35 -8.26 -6.40
C ALA A 102 -9.69 -9.76 -6.30
N GLN A 103 -10.74 -10.21 -7.00
CA GLN A 103 -11.12 -11.62 -7.07
C GLN A 103 -10.05 -12.50 -7.73
N ALA A 104 -9.42 -12.06 -8.81
CA ALA A 104 -8.34 -12.79 -9.48
C ALA A 104 -7.08 -12.95 -8.60
N HIS A 105 -6.83 -12.00 -7.70
CA HIS A 105 -5.68 -12.00 -6.78
C HIS A 105 -6.02 -12.48 -5.35
N GLY A 106 -7.24 -12.98 -5.11
CA GLY A 106 -7.67 -13.48 -3.79
C GLY A 106 -7.80 -12.41 -2.71
N GLN A 107 -7.99 -11.16 -3.10
CA GLN A 107 -8.05 -9.98 -2.23
C GLN A 107 -9.49 -9.68 -1.79
N GLN A 108 -9.62 -9.06 -0.63
CA GLN A 108 -10.87 -8.43 -0.20
C GLN A 108 -11.11 -7.12 -0.96
N VAL A 109 -12.36 -6.64 -0.96
CA VAL A 109 -12.71 -5.29 -1.40
C VAL A 109 -13.38 -4.55 -0.26
N ARG A 110 -12.91 -3.33 0.03
CA ARG A 110 -13.66 -2.35 0.83
C ARG A 110 -14.40 -1.43 -0.13
N GLY A 111 -15.72 -1.43 -0.09
CA GLY A 111 -16.56 -0.52 -0.88
C GLY A 111 -16.57 0.87 -0.26
N HIS A 112 -16.23 1.88 -1.06
CA HIS A 112 -16.07 3.26 -0.62
C HIS A 112 -16.60 4.23 -1.70
N THR A 113 -17.67 4.98 -1.47
CA THR A 113 -18.55 5.04 -0.28
C THR A 113 -19.97 5.40 -0.69
N LEU A 114 -20.95 4.81 0.01
CA LEU A 114 -22.37 4.90 -0.33
C LEU A 114 -23.01 6.26 0.01
N VAL A 115 -22.53 6.94 1.05
CA VAL A 115 -23.11 8.22 1.50
C VAL A 115 -22.02 9.18 1.96
N TRP A 116 -21.83 10.25 1.20
CA TRP A 116 -20.89 11.31 1.51
C TRP A 116 -21.45 12.68 1.14
N HIS A 117 -20.78 13.74 1.60
CA HIS A 117 -21.11 15.12 1.26
C HIS A 117 -20.48 15.57 -0.06
N SER A 118 -19.34 14.99 -0.42
CA SER A 118 -18.60 15.27 -1.67
C SER A 118 -18.87 14.21 -2.75
N GLN A 119 -18.45 14.50 -3.98
CA GLN A 119 -18.58 13.64 -5.18
C GLN A 119 -19.99 13.07 -5.43
N ASN A 120 -21.03 13.82 -5.06
CA ASN A 120 -22.42 13.56 -5.42
C ASN A 120 -22.69 13.97 -6.89
N PRO A 121 -23.57 13.27 -7.63
CA PRO A 121 -23.88 13.62 -9.02
C PRO A 121 -24.68 14.92 -9.13
N GLY A 122 -24.46 15.68 -10.21
CA GLY A 122 -25.06 17.01 -10.38
C GLY A 122 -26.61 17.02 -10.42
N TRP A 123 -27.25 15.94 -10.89
CA TRP A 123 -28.71 15.82 -10.89
C TRP A 123 -29.29 15.78 -9.46
N LEU A 124 -28.52 15.25 -8.50
CA LEU A 124 -28.92 15.15 -7.11
C LEU A 124 -28.73 16.49 -6.40
N THR A 125 -27.55 17.11 -6.54
CA THR A 125 -27.21 18.36 -5.85
C THR A 125 -27.97 19.57 -6.38
N ASN A 126 -28.35 19.57 -7.66
CA ASN A 126 -29.12 20.64 -8.29
C ASN A 126 -30.64 20.41 -8.21
N GLY A 127 -31.07 19.26 -7.70
CA GLY A 127 -32.48 18.92 -7.52
C GLY A 127 -33.08 19.55 -6.26
N THR A 128 -34.37 19.85 -6.30
CA THR A 128 -35.14 20.28 -5.12
C THR A 128 -35.98 19.10 -4.62
N TRP A 129 -35.68 18.60 -3.42
CA TRP A 129 -36.27 17.37 -2.89
C TRP A 129 -36.99 17.63 -1.57
N THR A 130 -38.17 17.04 -1.40
CA THR A 130 -38.76 16.84 -0.07
C THR A 130 -37.98 15.75 0.70
N SER A 131 -38.04 15.76 2.02
CA SER A 131 -37.42 14.72 2.87
C SER A 131 -37.80 13.30 2.46
N ALA A 132 -39.07 13.07 2.06
CA ALA A 132 -39.54 11.77 1.61
C ALA A 132 -38.89 11.35 0.28
N GLN A 133 -38.76 12.25 -0.69
CA GLN A 133 -38.06 11.99 -1.94
C GLN A 133 -36.57 11.74 -1.71
N LEU A 134 -35.92 12.56 -0.89
CA LEU A 134 -34.49 12.43 -0.61
C LEU A 134 -34.17 11.11 0.11
N GLY A 135 -35.03 10.67 1.03
CA GLY A 135 -34.91 9.37 1.68
C GLY A 135 -35.07 8.21 0.70
N ALA A 136 -36.02 8.31 -0.25
CA ALA A 136 -36.20 7.29 -1.29
C ALA A 136 -35.01 7.23 -2.27
N LEU A 137 -34.41 8.38 -2.64
CA LEU A 137 -33.20 8.43 -3.46
C LEU A 137 -32.02 7.76 -2.75
N LEU A 138 -31.80 8.09 -1.47
CA LEU A 138 -30.75 7.50 -0.63
C LEU A 138 -30.93 5.99 -0.48
N GLN A 139 -32.15 5.53 -0.20
CA GLN A 139 -32.45 4.10 -0.12
C GLN A 139 -32.23 3.39 -1.45
N ASN A 140 -32.65 3.97 -2.57
CA ASN A 140 -32.50 3.38 -3.91
C ASN A 140 -31.02 3.20 -4.28
N HIS A 141 -30.20 4.23 -4.09
CA HIS A 141 -28.77 4.19 -4.36
C HIS A 141 -28.07 3.10 -3.53
N ILE A 142 -28.22 3.15 -2.20
CA ILE A 142 -27.62 2.18 -1.26
C ILE A 142 -28.05 0.74 -1.60
N SER A 143 -29.35 0.53 -1.84
CA SER A 143 -29.87 -0.81 -2.12
C SER A 143 -29.39 -1.35 -3.47
N THR A 144 -29.21 -0.48 -4.47
CA THR A 144 -28.76 -0.85 -5.80
C THR A 144 -27.27 -1.19 -5.82
N GLU A 145 -26.41 -0.33 -5.24
CA GLU A 145 -24.96 -0.54 -5.27
C GLU A 145 -24.53 -1.67 -4.33
N ALA A 146 -24.91 -1.63 -3.05
CA ALA A 146 -24.56 -2.69 -2.11
C ALA A 146 -25.23 -4.03 -2.52
N GLY A 147 -26.42 -3.99 -3.12
CA GLY A 147 -27.10 -5.16 -3.67
C GLY A 147 -26.41 -5.76 -4.89
N ARG A 148 -25.87 -4.93 -5.80
CA ARG A 148 -25.09 -5.37 -6.97
C ARG A 148 -23.84 -6.14 -6.55
N TYR A 149 -23.11 -5.62 -5.57
CA TYR A 149 -21.84 -6.20 -5.11
C TYR A 149 -21.99 -7.17 -3.93
N LYS A 150 -23.22 -7.64 -3.66
CA LYS A 150 -23.52 -8.58 -2.58
C LYS A 150 -22.60 -9.81 -2.60
N GLY A 151 -21.93 -10.07 -1.48
CA GLY A 151 -20.98 -11.18 -1.31
C GLY A 151 -19.64 -10.99 -2.03
N LYS A 152 -19.39 -9.82 -2.65
CA LYS A 152 -18.09 -9.44 -3.24
C LYS A 152 -17.34 -8.37 -2.43
N ILE A 153 -18.04 -7.69 -1.52
CA ILE A 153 -17.50 -6.65 -0.64
C ILE A 153 -17.33 -7.20 0.78
N ALA A 154 -16.13 -7.06 1.34
CA ALA A 154 -15.86 -7.47 2.72
C ALA A 154 -16.38 -6.41 3.73
N ALA A 155 -16.23 -5.13 3.40
CA ALA A 155 -16.70 -4.02 4.22
C ALA A 155 -17.17 -2.84 3.35
N TRP A 156 -18.23 -2.15 3.76
CA TRP A 156 -18.67 -0.88 3.18
C TRP A 156 -18.40 0.27 4.16
N ASP A 157 -17.75 1.32 3.67
CA ASP A 157 -17.86 2.65 4.27
C ASP A 157 -19.24 3.21 3.89
N VAL A 158 -20.23 3.03 4.77
CA VAL A 158 -21.64 3.34 4.50
C VAL A 158 -21.90 4.84 4.59
N VAL A 159 -21.35 5.49 5.62
CA VAL A 159 -21.40 6.95 5.77
C VAL A 159 -20.00 7.47 6.01
N ASN A 160 -19.60 8.44 5.19
CA ASN A 160 -18.31 9.10 5.25
C ASN A 160 -18.45 10.55 5.78
N GLU A 161 -17.58 10.94 6.70
CA GLU A 161 -17.33 12.33 7.15
C GLU A 161 -18.57 13.09 7.65
N ALA A 162 -19.33 12.45 8.54
CA ALA A 162 -20.56 12.99 9.09
C ALA A 162 -20.35 14.21 10.03
N PHE A 163 -19.12 14.46 10.51
CA PHE A 163 -18.83 15.50 11.51
C PHE A 163 -17.90 16.61 11.00
N ASN A 164 -18.04 17.79 11.62
CA ASN A 164 -17.08 18.89 11.59
C ASN A 164 -16.02 18.68 12.69
N GLU A 165 -14.95 19.49 12.67
CA GLU A 165 -13.82 19.39 13.62
C GLU A 165 -14.21 19.60 15.10
N ASP A 166 -15.28 20.36 15.36
CA ASP A 166 -15.84 20.60 16.70
C ASP A 166 -16.77 19.48 17.20
N GLY A 167 -17.01 18.44 16.38
CA GLY A 167 -17.93 17.35 16.69
C GLY A 167 -19.41 17.65 16.41
N THR A 168 -19.76 18.80 15.83
CA THR A 168 -21.10 19.03 15.29
C THR A 168 -21.32 18.25 13.99
N TYR A 169 -22.57 17.89 13.67
CA TYR A 169 -22.89 17.28 12.39
C TYR A 169 -22.59 18.24 11.24
N ARG A 170 -21.98 17.71 10.17
CA ARG A 170 -21.72 18.44 8.94
C ARG A 170 -23.06 18.83 8.27
N SER A 171 -23.20 20.11 7.92
CA SER A 171 -24.30 20.56 7.07
C SER A 171 -24.17 19.93 5.69
N THR A 172 -25.11 19.08 5.31
CA THR A 172 -25.09 18.30 4.07
C THR A 172 -26.52 18.19 3.52
N LEU A 173 -26.65 17.81 2.25
CA LEU A 173 -27.95 17.48 1.65
C LEU A 173 -28.72 16.47 2.53
N TRP A 174 -28.02 15.42 3.00
CA TRP A 174 -28.57 14.36 3.84
C TRP A 174 -29.00 14.85 5.22
N TYR A 175 -28.10 15.50 5.96
CA TYR A 175 -28.39 15.98 7.31
C TYR A 175 -29.49 17.04 7.32
N ASN A 176 -29.45 18.00 6.38
CA ASN A 176 -30.43 19.07 6.31
C ASN A 176 -31.81 18.58 5.83
N GLY A 177 -31.86 17.59 4.94
CA GLY A 177 -33.11 17.05 4.40
C GLY A 177 -33.74 15.93 5.24
N LEU A 178 -32.95 15.15 5.98
CA LEU A 178 -33.39 13.92 6.67
C LEU A 178 -33.12 13.92 8.20
N GLY A 179 -32.32 14.86 8.72
CA GLY A 179 -31.83 14.82 10.10
C GLY A 179 -30.83 13.69 10.36
N ALA A 180 -30.27 13.62 11.57
CA ALA A 180 -29.18 12.69 11.91
C ALA A 180 -29.52 11.19 11.71
N ASP A 181 -30.80 10.81 11.73
CA ASP A 181 -31.23 9.43 11.53
C ASP A 181 -30.98 8.89 10.10
N TYR A 182 -30.58 9.73 9.13
CA TYR A 182 -30.11 9.26 7.83
C TYR A 182 -28.99 8.20 7.96
N ILE A 183 -28.13 8.33 8.98
CA ILE A 183 -27.03 7.40 9.26
C ILE A 183 -27.56 6.02 9.66
N ALA A 184 -28.53 5.99 10.57
CA ALA A 184 -29.15 4.75 11.03
C ALA A 184 -29.94 4.05 9.91
N ASN A 185 -30.63 4.84 9.08
CA ASN A 185 -31.34 4.36 7.90
C ASN A 185 -30.38 3.78 6.85
N ALA A 186 -29.29 4.49 6.54
CA ALA A 186 -28.29 4.03 5.57
C ALA A 186 -27.65 2.69 5.98
N LEU A 187 -27.25 2.54 7.25
CA LEU A 187 -26.74 1.28 7.80
C LEU A 187 -27.78 0.15 7.72
N THR A 188 -29.05 0.45 7.99
CA THR A 188 -30.14 -0.53 7.93
C THR A 188 -30.41 -1.00 6.50
N TRP A 189 -30.41 -0.08 5.53
CA TRP A 189 -30.60 -0.41 4.11
C TRP A 189 -29.40 -1.17 3.52
N ALA A 190 -28.17 -0.78 3.88
CA ALA A 190 -26.96 -1.50 3.48
C ALA A 190 -26.96 -2.94 4.01
N ARG A 191 -27.38 -3.16 5.28
CA ARG A 191 -27.53 -4.50 5.86
C ARG A 191 -28.58 -5.34 5.14
N ALA A 192 -29.69 -4.73 4.72
CA ALA A 192 -30.74 -5.43 3.99
C ALA A 192 -30.28 -5.85 2.59
N ALA A 193 -29.48 -5.02 1.92
CA ALA A 193 -28.90 -5.31 0.61
C ALA A 193 -27.87 -6.44 0.70
N ASP A 194 -26.84 -6.30 1.55
CA ASP A 194 -25.86 -7.34 1.84
C ASP A 194 -25.73 -7.64 3.35
N PRO A 195 -26.35 -8.73 3.83
CA PRO A 195 -26.21 -9.18 5.21
C PRO A 195 -24.79 -9.57 5.63
N ALA A 196 -23.90 -9.94 4.69
CA ALA A 196 -22.58 -10.47 4.98
C ALA A 196 -21.49 -9.38 5.08
N ALA A 197 -21.62 -8.29 4.31
CA ALA A 197 -20.66 -7.18 4.33
C ALA A 197 -20.61 -6.50 5.70
N LYS A 198 -19.41 -6.09 6.13
CA LYS A 198 -19.20 -5.31 7.35
C LYS A 198 -19.53 -3.84 7.14
N LEU A 199 -20.31 -3.22 8.04
CA LEU A 199 -20.80 -1.85 7.84
C LEU A 199 -20.07 -0.86 8.75
N TYR A 200 -19.42 0.13 8.13
CA TYR A 200 -18.58 1.13 8.77
C TYR A 200 -19.14 2.55 8.65
N ILE A 201 -18.86 3.38 9.64
CA ILE A 201 -18.81 4.85 9.51
C ILE A 201 -17.33 5.24 9.45
N ASN A 202 -16.94 6.08 8.49
CA ASN A 202 -15.56 6.46 8.21
C ASN A 202 -15.39 7.99 8.32
N ASP A 203 -14.30 8.47 8.92
CA ASP A 203 -14.03 9.92 9.08
C ASP A 203 -12.52 10.19 9.27
N TYR A 204 -12.08 11.43 9.05
CA TYR A 204 -10.71 11.93 9.30
C TYR A 204 -10.63 12.77 10.57
N ASN A 205 -9.42 13.07 11.05
CA ASN A 205 -9.16 13.81 12.30
C ASN A 205 -9.83 13.16 13.53
N VAL A 206 -10.18 11.88 13.44
CA VAL A 206 -10.79 11.09 14.51
C VAL A 206 -9.82 10.08 15.11
N GLU A 207 -8.54 10.14 14.74
CA GLU A 207 -7.47 9.21 15.12
C GLU A 207 -7.11 9.36 16.61
N GLY A 208 -6.99 10.60 17.10
CA GLY A 208 -6.75 10.92 18.51
C GLY A 208 -8.03 11.17 19.32
N VAL A 209 -7.92 11.19 20.64
CA VAL A 209 -9.03 11.61 21.54
C VAL A 209 -9.21 13.13 21.45
N ASN A 210 -10.28 13.57 20.80
CA ASN A 210 -10.64 14.98 20.61
C ASN A 210 -12.18 15.15 20.55
N ALA A 211 -12.66 16.34 20.19
CA ALA A 211 -14.10 16.63 20.08
C ALA A 211 -14.79 15.77 19.00
N LYS A 212 -14.24 15.76 17.77
CA LYS A 212 -14.77 15.01 16.63
C LYS A 212 -14.82 13.49 16.88
N SER A 213 -13.75 12.89 17.38
CA SER A 213 -13.72 11.45 17.71
C SER A 213 -14.63 11.09 18.88
N THR A 214 -14.88 12.04 19.80
CA THR A 214 -15.85 11.85 20.89
C THR A 214 -17.29 11.95 20.39
N ALA A 215 -17.60 12.82 19.42
CA ALA A 215 -18.89 12.86 18.76
C ALA A 215 -19.17 11.56 17.97
N LEU A 216 -18.19 11.07 17.20
CA LEU A 216 -18.25 9.79 16.51
C LEU A 216 -18.43 8.61 17.48
N TYR A 217 -17.68 8.58 18.59
CA TYR A 217 -17.85 7.59 19.66
C TYR A 217 -19.27 7.58 20.25
N ASN A 218 -19.81 8.76 20.55
CA ASN A 218 -21.17 8.89 21.10
C ASN A 218 -22.25 8.43 20.09
N LEU A 219 -22.07 8.74 18.80
CA LEU A 219 -22.93 8.24 17.74
C LEU A 219 -22.87 6.71 17.67
N VAL A 220 -21.68 6.12 17.55
CA VAL A 220 -21.50 4.66 17.46
C VAL A 220 -22.11 3.94 18.66
N LYS A 221 -21.90 4.47 19.88
CA LYS A 221 -22.53 3.97 21.10
C LYS A 221 -24.06 4.01 21.01
N SER A 222 -24.64 5.14 20.64
CA SER A 222 -26.10 5.30 20.46
C SER A 222 -26.67 4.35 19.41
N LEU A 223 -25.98 4.15 18.29
CA LEU A 223 -26.38 3.20 17.25
C LEU A 223 -26.38 1.75 17.76
N LYS A 224 -25.36 1.35 18.54
CA LYS A 224 -25.30 0.03 19.19
C LYS A 224 -26.41 -0.16 20.23
N GLU A 225 -26.67 0.84 21.06
CA GLU A 225 -27.77 0.84 22.05
C GLU A 225 -29.15 0.76 21.38
N ARG A 226 -29.32 1.36 20.19
CA ARG A 226 -30.52 1.28 19.35
C ARG A 226 -30.65 -0.01 18.52
N GLY A 227 -29.66 -0.90 18.54
CA GLY A 227 -29.65 -2.12 17.71
C GLY A 227 -29.45 -1.88 16.21
N VAL A 228 -28.93 -0.72 15.80
CA VAL A 228 -28.60 -0.42 14.40
C VAL A 228 -27.39 -1.26 13.96
N PRO A 229 -27.37 -1.84 12.74
CA PRO A 229 -26.43 -2.89 12.36
C PRO A 229 -25.02 -2.38 11.96
N ILE A 230 -24.40 -1.54 12.79
CA ILE A 230 -23.01 -1.10 12.64
C ILE A 230 -22.02 -2.17 13.14
N ASP A 231 -21.04 -2.51 12.31
CA ASP A 231 -19.96 -3.43 12.67
C ASP A 231 -18.69 -2.70 13.10
N GLY A 232 -18.39 -1.54 12.52
CA GLY A 232 -17.07 -0.93 12.67
C GLY A 232 -16.98 0.59 12.47
N VAL A 233 -15.79 1.12 12.76
CA VAL A 233 -15.41 2.53 12.58
C VAL A 233 -14.11 2.61 11.79
N GLY A 234 -14.10 3.41 10.73
CA GLY A 234 -12.91 3.75 9.95
C GLY A 234 -12.29 5.05 10.46
N LEU A 235 -10.99 5.03 10.70
CA LEU A 235 -10.17 6.20 10.98
C LEU A 235 -9.29 6.41 9.75
N GLN A 236 -9.53 7.48 8.98
CA GLN A 236 -8.86 7.70 7.70
C GLN A 236 -7.33 7.75 7.88
N ALA A 237 -6.83 8.49 8.87
CA ALA A 237 -5.40 8.67 9.15
C ALA A 237 -4.60 9.36 8.02
N HIS A 238 -5.18 10.42 7.44
CA HIS A 238 -4.46 11.40 6.61
C HIS A 238 -3.58 12.33 7.47
N LEU A 239 -2.42 11.82 7.89
CA LEU A 239 -1.57 12.48 8.89
C LEU A 239 -0.56 13.44 8.26
N VAL A 240 0.01 14.31 9.10
CA VAL A 240 1.18 15.13 8.78
C VAL A 240 2.40 14.52 9.45
N LEU A 241 3.55 14.58 8.79
CA LEU A 241 4.83 14.16 9.32
C LEU A 241 5.08 14.66 10.76
N GLY A 242 5.39 13.74 11.67
CA GLY A 242 5.63 14.00 13.10
C GLY A 242 4.37 14.31 13.92
N GLN A 243 3.16 14.13 13.36
CA GLN A 243 1.89 14.48 14.01
C GLN A 243 0.97 13.27 14.25
N VAL A 244 1.52 12.05 14.38
CA VAL A 244 0.74 10.90 14.87
C VAL A 244 0.21 11.20 16.28
N PRO A 245 -1.11 11.14 16.53
CA PRO A 245 -1.64 11.44 17.85
C PRO A 245 -1.14 10.43 18.90
N SER A 246 -0.56 10.93 20.00
CA SER A 246 -0.10 10.08 21.12
C SER A 246 -1.23 9.27 21.78
N THR A 247 -2.48 9.65 21.56
CA THR A 247 -3.69 8.96 22.03
C THR A 247 -4.28 7.99 21.00
N LEU A 248 -3.62 7.73 19.87
CA LEU A 248 -4.13 6.85 18.79
C LEU A 248 -4.56 5.47 19.30
N GLN A 249 -3.65 4.72 19.94
CA GLN A 249 -3.96 3.38 20.45
C GLN A 249 -5.08 3.40 21.50
N GLN A 250 -5.09 4.41 22.40
CA GLN A 250 -6.16 4.60 23.39
C GLN A 250 -7.52 4.80 22.71
N ASN A 251 -7.55 5.58 21.62
CA ASN A 251 -8.77 5.90 20.92
C ASN A 251 -9.28 4.70 20.07
N ILE A 252 -8.38 3.96 19.42
CA ILE A 252 -8.70 2.66 18.78
C ILE A 252 -9.33 1.71 19.82
N GLN A 253 -8.73 1.60 21.02
CA GLN A 253 -9.27 0.77 22.10
C GLN A 253 -10.66 1.27 22.55
N ARG A 254 -10.84 2.58 22.69
CA ARG A 254 -12.11 3.20 23.08
C ARG A 254 -13.26 2.81 22.13
N PHE A 255 -13.03 2.76 20.82
CA PHE A 255 -14.03 2.24 19.87
C PHE A 255 -14.18 0.71 19.97
N ALA A 256 -13.09 -0.04 20.10
CA ALA A 256 -13.13 -1.50 20.26
C ALA A 256 -13.97 -1.94 21.49
N ASP A 257 -13.94 -1.16 22.58
CA ASP A 257 -14.69 -1.41 23.81
C ASP A 257 -16.21 -1.27 23.63
N LEU A 258 -16.69 -0.61 22.57
CA LEU A 258 -18.11 -0.62 22.17
C LEU A 258 -18.54 -1.92 21.46
N GLY A 259 -17.62 -2.88 21.29
CA GLY A 259 -17.88 -4.13 20.57
C GLY A 259 -18.08 -3.91 19.07
N VAL A 260 -17.37 -2.95 18.49
CA VAL A 260 -17.24 -2.72 17.04
C VAL A 260 -15.78 -2.90 16.63
N ASP A 261 -15.54 -3.27 15.38
CA ASP A 261 -14.21 -3.36 14.82
C ASP A 261 -13.69 -1.97 14.42
N VAL A 262 -12.38 -1.79 14.36
CA VAL A 262 -11.73 -0.55 13.92
C VAL A 262 -10.90 -0.84 12.68
N ALA A 263 -10.82 0.10 11.76
CA ALA A 263 -9.93 0.03 10.62
C ALA A 263 -9.17 1.36 10.48
N ILE A 264 -7.88 1.29 10.17
CA ILE A 264 -7.17 2.42 9.57
C ILE A 264 -7.44 2.33 8.07
N THR A 265 -8.09 3.33 7.48
CA THR A 265 -8.75 3.17 6.17
C THR A 265 -8.07 3.88 5.02
N GLU A 266 -7.38 4.99 5.26
CA GLU A 266 -6.87 5.90 4.22
C GLU A 266 -5.48 6.47 4.59
N LEU A 267 -4.61 5.62 5.16
CA LEU A 267 -3.33 6.07 5.73
C LEU A 267 -2.41 6.68 4.65
N ASP A 268 -2.11 7.96 4.83
CA ASP A 268 -0.98 8.65 4.22
C ASP A 268 -0.34 9.59 5.25
N ILE A 269 0.96 9.89 5.10
CA ILE A 269 1.70 10.74 6.05
C ILE A 269 2.51 11.76 5.25
N ARG A 270 1.84 12.85 4.87
CA ARG A 270 2.41 13.89 4.00
C ARG A 270 3.50 14.72 4.68
N MET A 271 4.47 15.17 3.88
CA MET A 271 5.55 16.06 4.31
C MET A 271 5.67 17.28 3.40
N ALA A 272 6.21 18.38 3.92
CA ALA A 272 6.60 19.53 3.10
C ALA A 272 7.79 19.15 2.19
N LEU A 273 7.64 19.39 0.89
CA LEU A 273 8.64 19.04 -0.12
C LEU A 273 9.81 20.06 -0.14
N PRO A 274 11.02 19.67 -0.61
CA PRO A 274 11.41 18.32 -1.04
C PRO A 274 11.52 17.35 0.13
N SER A 275 11.40 16.05 -0.14
CA SER A 275 11.77 15.00 0.83
C SER A 275 13.29 14.99 1.08
N ASP A 276 13.69 14.44 2.23
CA ASP A 276 15.08 14.22 2.63
C ASP A 276 15.15 13.00 3.58
N SER A 277 16.33 12.45 3.87
CA SER A 277 16.47 11.29 4.75
C SER A 277 15.92 11.50 6.16
N GLY A 278 16.01 12.72 6.71
CA GLY A 278 15.47 13.05 8.02
C GLY A 278 13.94 12.95 8.05
N LYS A 279 13.27 13.53 7.05
CA LYS A 279 11.82 13.43 6.89
C LYS A 279 11.38 12.00 6.59
N LEU A 280 12.10 11.25 5.76
CA LEU A 280 11.76 9.86 5.47
C LEU A 280 11.99 8.94 6.68
N ALA A 281 12.97 9.21 7.53
CA ALA A 281 13.18 8.51 8.80
C ALA A 281 12.05 8.80 9.80
N GLN A 282 11.61 10.06 9.92
CA GLN A 282 10.43 10.40 10.72
C GLN A 282 9.16 9.75 10.15
N GLN A 283 8.98 9.74 8.83
CA GLN A 283 7.85 9.09 8.17
C GLN A 283 7.84 7.59 8.45
N LYS A 284 9.00 6.92 8.42
CA LYS A 284 9.13 5.52 8.86
C LYS A 284 8.64 5.34 10.29
N ALA A 285 9.08 6.18 11.23
CA ALA A 285 8.66 6.11 12.63
C ALA A 285 7.14 6.32 12.78
N ASP A 286 6.56 7.25 12.02
CA ASP A 286 5.12 7.54 12.05
C ASP A 286 4.29 6.36 11.52
N TYR A 287 4.65 5.80 10.36
CA TYR A 287 4.00 4.60 9.80
C TYR A 287 4.14 3.38 10.73
N THR A 288 5.31 3.22 11.36
CA THR A 288 5.55 2.18 12.38
C THR A 288 4.60 2.38 13.58
N ALA A 289 4.44 3.61 14.07
CA ALA A 289 3.58 3.92 15.21
C ALA A 289 2.09 3.65 14.92
N VAL A 290 1.58 4.06 13.75
CA VAL A 290 0.19 3.77 13.34
C VAL A 290 -0.04 2.26 13.19
N THR A 291 0.88 1.56 12.53
CA THR A 291 0.78 0.11 12.33
C THR A 291 0.82 -0.63 13.67
N ALA A 292 1.75 -0.29 14.56
CA ALA A 292 1.88 -0.88 15.89
C ALA A 292 0.64 -0.63 16.77
N ALA A 293 0.04 0.58 16.71
CA ALA A 293 -1.17 0.90 17.44
C ALA A 293 -2.37 0.02 16.99
N CYS A 294 -2.49 -0.27 15.70
CA CYS A 294 -3.50 -1.20 15.18
C CYS A 294 -3.17 -2.67 15.51
N VAL A 295 -1.90 -3.07 15.47
CA VAL A 295 -1.45 -4.41 15.90
C VAL A 295 -1.77 -4.67 17.37
N ALA A 296 -1.58 -3.66 18.24
CA ALA A 296 -1.80 -3.76 19.68
C ALA A 296 -3.28 -3.98 20.09
N VAL A 297 -4.26 -3.57 19.26
CA VAL A 297 -5.69 -3.73 19.56
C VAL A 297 -6.27 -4.86 18.70
N THR A 298 -6.77 -5.93 19.32
CA THR A 298 -7.29 -7.11 18.60
C THR A 298 -8.37 -6.75 17.58
N ARG A 299 -9.29 -5.84 17.93
CA ARG A 299 -10.39 -5.37 17.07
C ARG A 299 -10.00 -4.33 16.02
N CYS A 300 -8.76 -3.84 15.97
CA CYS A 300 -8.31 -3.10 14.79
C CYS A 300 -7.96 -4.11 13.69
N VAL A 301 -8.87 -4.36 12.73
CA VAL A 301 -8.80 -5.52 11.84
C VAL A 301 -8.10 -5.25 10.49
N ASN A 302 -7.98 -3.98 10.11
CA ASN A 302 -7.48 -3.57 8.80
C ASN A 302 -6.61 -2.31 8.90
N LEU A 303 -5.57 -2.25 8.07
CA LEU A 303 -4.81 -1.04 7.78
C LEU A 303 -4.70 -0.89 6.27
N THR A 304 -5.27 0.17 5.72
CA THR A 304 -5.26 0.50 4.29
C THR A 304 -4.54 1.82 4.06
N VAL A 305 -3.63 1.86 3.09
CA VAL A 305 -2.94 3.11 2.66
C VAL A 305 -3.68 3.78 1.49
N TRP A 306 -3.72 5.11 1.46
CA TRP A 306 -4.50 5.85 0.44
C TRP A 306 -3.70 6.09 -0.84
N GLY A 307 -3.51 5.00 -1.59
CA GLY A 307 -2.55 4.89 -2.68
C GLY A 307 -1.19 4.49 -2.12
N PHE A 308 -0.59 3.44 -2.68
CA PHE A 308 0.67 2.90 -2.19
C PHE A 308 1.92 3.59 -2.77
N THR A 309 1.78 4.29 -3.91
CA THR A 309 2.88 5.00 -4.61
C THR A 309 2.62 6.49 -4.67
N ASP A 310 3.67 7.28 -4.50
CA ASP A 310 3.60 8.74 -4.59
C ASP A 310 3.13 9.20 -5.99
N SER A 311 3.32 8.38 -7.03
CA SER A 311 2.85 8.65 -8.40
C SER A 311 1.32 8.61 -8.56
N ASP A 312 0.57 8.12 -7.56
CA ASP A 312 -0.91 8.05 -7.56
C ASP A 312 -1.51 8.80 -6.36
N SER A 313 -0.70 9.60 -5.64
CA SER A 313 -1.13 10.25 -4.41
C SER A 313 -1.94 11.51 -4.68
N TRP A 314 -3.14 11.59 -4.09
CA TRP A 314 -3.98 12.77 -4.11
C TRP A 314 -3.36 14.00 -3.41
N VAL A 315 -2.40 13.78 -2.50
CA VAL A 315 -1.87 14.79 -1.57
C VAL A 315 -1.34 16.04 -2.28
N GLU A 316 -0.58 15.88 -3.36
CA GLU A 316 0.05 17.03 -4.05
C GLU A 316 -0.99 17.95 -4.71
N SER A 317 -2.14 17.40 -5.12
CA SER A 317 -3.25 18.16 -5.70
C SER A 317 -4.11 18.86 -4.63
N THR A 318 -4.21 18.28 -3.43
CA THR A 318 -5.03 18.80 -2.32
C THR A 318 -4.25 19.77 -1.42
N PHE A 319 -2.94 19.54 -1.23
CA PHE A 319 -2.08 20.25 -0.29
C PHE A 319 -0.82 20.80 -1.00
N PRO A 320 -0.91 21.95 -1.70
CA PRO A 320 0.21 22.50 -2.46
C PRO A 320 1.52 22.60 -1.66
N GLY A 321 2.61 22.09 -2.23
CA GLY A 321 3.93 22.05 -1.58
C GLY A 321 4.13 20.89 -0.58
N GLN A 322 3.13 20.02 -0.40
CA GLN A 322 3.24 18.79 0.38
C GLN A 322 3.07 17.57 -0.54
N GLY A 323 3.74 16.48 -0.22
CA GLY A 323 3.74 15.27 -1.03
C GLY A 323 4.53 14.14 -0.37
N ALA A 324 5.08 13.25 -1.19
CA ALA A 324 5.89 12.09 -0.77
C ALA A 324 5.25 11.28 0.38
N ALA A 325 3.92 11.11 0.37
CA ALA A 325 3.14 10.69 1.53
C ALA A 325 2.99 9.17 1.74
N THR A 326 3.31 8.36 0.72
CA THR A 326 2.94 6.93 0.64
C THR A 326 4.14 5.98 0.89
N PRO A 327 3.95 4.66 1.02
CA PRO A 327 5.04 3.72 1.28
C PRO A 327 6.03 3.46 0.11
N TYR A 328 5.65 3.76 -1.13
CA TYR A 328 6.50 3.63 -2.32
C TYR A 328 6.67 4.98 -3.01
N ASP A 329 7.82 5.22 -3.62
CA ASP A 329 8.04 6.44 -4.40
C ASP A 329 7.31 6.43 -5.75
N ALA A 330 7.48 7.49 -6.52
CA ALA A 330 6.87 7.65 -7.84
C ALA A 330 7.41 6.68 -8.91
N ASN A 331 8.54 6.01 -8.64
CA ASN A 331 9.17 5.00 -9.51
C ASN A 331 8.89 3.56 -9.03
N TYR A 332 7.98 3.39 -8.08
CA TYR A 332 7.63 2.12 -7.43
C TYR A 332 8.72 1.49 -6.55
N ALA A 333 9.73 2.24 -6.11
CA ALA A 333 10.70 1.73 -5.14
C ALA A 333 10.16 1.84 -3.69
N PRO A 334 10.39 0.85 -2.81
CA PRO A 334 9.98 0.95 -1.41
C PRO A 334 10.75 2.04 -0.65
N LYS A 335 10.02 2.96 -0.02
CA LYS A 335 10.57 4.01 0.86
C LYS A 335 10.78 3.47 2.29
N PRO A 336 11.51 4.19 3.17
CA PRO A 336 11.62 3.84 4.58
C PRO A 336 10.28 3.54 5.29
N ALA A 337 9.18 4.17 4.85
CA ALA A 337 7.82 3.90 5.30
C ALA A 337 7.35 2.45 5.07
N TYR A 338 7.64 1.83 3.93
CA TYR A 338 7.34 0.41 3.66
C TYR A 338 7.97 -0.50 4.71
N TYR A 339 9.26 -0.29 4.99
CA TYR A 339 10.00 -1.06 5.98
C TYR A 339 9.46 -0.83 7.41
N GLY A 340 9.01 0.39 7.73
CA GLY A 340 8.34 0.68 9.00
C GLY A 340 7.02 -0.09 9.21
N ILE A 341 6.23 -0.26 8.14
CA ILE A 341 5.03 -1.12 8.17
C ILE A 341 5.44 -2.59 8.35
N ALA A 342 6.39 -3.08 7.54
CA ALA A 342 6.82 -4.48 7.57
C ALA A 342 7.41 -4.88 8.94
N GLU A 343 8.28 -4.04 9.52
CA GLU A 343 8.87 -4.24 10.86
C GLU A 343 7.80 -4.24 11.96
N ALA A 344 6.81 -3.34 11.91
CA ALA A 344 5.69 -3.31 12.86
C ALA A 344 4.78 -4.55 12.75
N LEU A 345 4.70 -5.17 11.57
CA LEU A 345 4.05 -6.45 11.34
C LEU A 345 4.95 -7.65 11.67
N GLY A 346 6.17 -7.43 12.16
CA GLY A 346 7.11 -8.47 12.61
C GLY A 346 7.95 -9.10 11.49
N GLY A 347 8.01 -8.48 10.31
CA GLY A 347 8.93 -8.86 9.24
C GLY A 347 10.38 -8.47 9.56
N THR A 348 11.33 -9.32 9.17
CA THR A 348 12.77 -9.02 9.21
C THR A 348 13.23 -8.54 7.84
N THR A 349 12.91 -7.31 7.49
CA THR A 349 13.41 -6.70 6.24
C THR A 349 14.89 -6.31 6.38
N THR A 350 15.63 -6.34 5.27
CA THR A 350 16.98 -5.73 5.21
C THR A 350 16.85 -4.36 4.53
N PRO A 351 16.85 -3.24 5.27
CA PRO A 351 16.75 -1.93 4.64
C PRO A 351 17.98 -1.66 3.75
N PRO A 352 17.85 -0.86 2.69
CA PRO A 352 19.00 -0.29 1.99
C PRO A 352 19.94 0.38 3.02
N PRO A 353 21.28 0.24 2.90
CA PRO A 353 22.20 0.82 3.86
C PRO A 353 22.02 2.34 3.98
N ALA A 354 21.71 2.82 5.18
CA ALA A 354 21.66 4.25 5.45
C ALA A 354 23.07 4.87 5.33
N GLY A 355 23.18 5.99 4.63
CA GLY A 355 24.45 6.62 4.26
C GLY A 355 25.01 6.21 2.89
N ALA A 356 24.21 5.58 2.03
CA ALA A 356 24.65 5.10 0.72
C ALA A 356 23.56 5.26 -0.36
N CYS A 357 23.98 5.09 -1.61
CA CYS A 357 23.07 4.83 -2.72
C CYS A 357 23.27 3.37 -3.18
N THR A 358 22.21 2.75 -3.67
CA THR A 358 22.19 1.35 -4.11
C THR A 358 21.48 1.21 -5.44
N ALA A 359 21.92 0.26 -6.28
CA ALA A 359 21.18 -0.18 -7.45
C ALA A 359 20.49 -1.53 -7.16
N ALA A 360 19.24 -1.68 -7.61
CA ALA A 360 18.50 -2.94 -7.61
C ALA A 360 18.13 -3.34 -9.04
N TYR A 361 18.06 -4.64 -9.33
CA TYR A 361 17.74 -5.19 -10.65
C TYR A 361 16.50 -6.08 -10.57
N GLU A 362 15.58 -5.90 -11.52
CA GLU A 362 14.34 -6.69 -11.63
C GLU A 362 14.11 -7.16 -13.07
N VAL A 363 13.55 -8.36 -13.25
CA VAL A 363 12.99 -8.83 -14.52
C VAL A 363 11.47 -8.60 -14.47
N GLY A 364 11.01 -7.46 -15.00
CA GLY A 364 9.60 -7.07 -14.92
C GLY A 364 8.66 -7.88 -15.82
N SER A 365 9.13 -8.33 -16.99
CA SER A 365 8.39 -9.30 -17.81
C SER A 365 9.32 -10.15 -18.66
N GLN A 366 8.91 -11.37 -19.02
CA GLN A 366 9.69 -12.26 -19.89
C GLN A 366 8.81 -13.08 -20.83
N TRP A 367 9.37 -13.39 -22.00
CA TRP A 367 8.78 -14.20 -23.06
C TRP A 367 9.84 -15.13 -23.66
N ASN A 368 9.43 -15.95 -24.63
CA ASN A 368 10.19 -17.11 -25.18
C ASN A 368 11.71 -16.91 -25.30
N THR A 369 12.17 -15.79 -25.87
CA THR A 369 13.59 -15.50 -26.10
C THR A 369 14.03 -14.11 -25.65
N GLY A 370 13.19 -13.41 -24.87
CA GLY A 370 13.45 -12.04 -24.44
C GLY A 370 12.78 -11.67 -23.12
N PHE A 371 13.17 -10.52 -22.58
CA PHE A 371 12.62 -9.98 -21.34
C PHE A 371 12.78 -8.46 -21.29
N THR A 372 11.98 -7.82 -20.43
CA THR A 372 12.17 -6.44 -19.98
C THR A 372 12.80 -6.47 -18.60
N GLY A 373 13.96 -5.86 -18.47
CA GLY A 373 14.62 -5.61 -17.19
C GLY A 373 14.45 -4.16 -16.76
N ASN A 374 14.32 -3.94 -15.45
CA ASN A 374 14.33 -2.63 -14.82
C ASN A 374 15.47 -2.57 -13.82
N VAL A 375 16.07 -1.39 -13.67
CA VAL A 375 17.08 -1.10 -12.65
C VAL A 375 16.73 0.21 -11.98
N THR A 376 16.70 0.19 -10.65
CA THR A 376 16.40 1.36 -9.82
C THR A 376 17.63 1.73 -9.00
N VAL A 377 18.06 2.98 -9.10
CA VAL A 377 19.06 3.60 -8.22
C VAL A 377 18.32 4.40 -7.17
N SER A 378 18.53 4.09 -5.89
CA SER A 378 17.93 4.79 -4.74
C SER A 378 19.02 5.28 -3.80
N CYS A 379 18.82 6.46 -3.21
CA CYS A 379 19.75 7.08 -2.27
C CYS A 379 19.11 7.31 -0.89
N SER A 380 19.84 7.00 0.19
CA SER A 380 19.40 7.29 1.56
C SER A 380 20.59 7.67 2.44
N GLY A 381 20.59 8.88 3.00
CA GLY A 381 21.72 9.47 3.70
C GLY A 381 22.89 9.86 2.79
N ALA A 382 22.67 9.90 1.48
CA ALA A 382 23.64 10.20 0.43
C ALA A 382 22.93 10.81 -0.78
N SER A 383 23.66 11.39 -1.73
CA SER A 383 23.11 11.88 -2.99
C SER A 383 24.09 11.71 -4.14
N LEU A 384 23.58 11.64 -5.36
CA LEU A 384 24.36 11.53 -6.59
C LEU A 384 24.10 12.72 -7.50
N SER A 385 25.14 13.20 -8.19
CA SER A 385 25.04 14.12 -9.33
C SER A 385 24.95 13.38 -10.68
N SER A 386 25.40 12.13 -10.69
CA SER A 386 25.47 11.21 -11.82
C SER A 386 25.56 9.78 -11.28
N TRP A 387 25.14 8.79 -12.06
CA TRP A 387 25.25 7.37 -11.67
C TRP A 387 25.68 6.50 -12.84
N THR A 388 26.46 5.47 -12.51
CA THR A 388 26.81 4.35 -13.39
C THR A 388 26.40 3.06 -12.73
N VAL A 389 25.57 2.25 -13.39
CA VAL A 389 25.26 0.88 -12.94
C VAL A 389 25.93 -0.12 -13.86
N THR A 390 26.61 -1.10 -13.26
CA THR A 390 27.32 -2.17 -13.96
C THR A 390 26.85 -3.54 -13.50
N TRP A 391 26.89 -4.54 -14.38
CA TRP A 391 26.67 -5.94 -14.02
C TRP A 391 27.30 -6.88 -15.05
N THR A 392 27.27 -8.18 -14.78
CA THR A 392 27.69 -9.23 -15.73
C THR A 392 26.61 -10.30 -15.84
N TYR A 393 26.22 -10.62 -17.07
CA TYR A 393 25.23 -11.66 -17.37
C TYR A 393 25.82 -13.07 -17.31
N GLY A 394 25.09 -13.99 -16.68
CA GLY A 394 25.52 -15.39 -16.50
C GLY A 394 25.08 -16.37 -17.58
N ALA A 395 24.05 -16.04 -18.38
CA ALA A 395 23.39 -16.98 -19.30
C ALA A 395 23.20 -16.41 -20.72
N GLY A 396 24.20 -15.68 -21.21
CA GLY A 396 24.22 -15.19 -22.60
C GLY A 396 23.18 -14.10 -22.91
N GLN A 397 22.62 -13.43 -21.90
CA GLN A 397 21.66 -12.36 -22.12
C GLN A 397 22.31 -11.15 -22.84
N GLN A 398 21.57 -10.49 -23.73
CA GLN A 398 22.05 -9.39 -24.59
C GLN A 398 21.00 -8.26 -24.64
N ILE A 399 21.37 -7.05 -24.22
CA ILE A 399 20.52 -5.86 -24.30
C ILE A 399 20.30 -5.48 -25.77
N THR A 400 19.04 -5.26 -26.14
CA THR A 400 18.63 -4.87 -27.50
C THR A 400 18.24 -3.40 -27.58
N GLN A 401 17.68 -2.84 -26.50
CA GLN A 401 17.35 -1.41 -26.37
C GLN A 401 17.26 -1.02 -24.89
N ALA A 402 17.56 0.24 -24.56
CA ALA A 402 17.40 0.80 -23.22
C ALA A 402 16.72 2.18 -23.28
N TRP A 403 16.06 2.57 -22.20
CA TRP A 403 15.44 3.88 -22.00
C TRP A 403 15.78 4.42 -20.61
N ASN A 404 15.80 5.75 -20.46
CA ASN A 404 16.25 6.48 -19.27
C ASN A 404 17.72 6.21 -18.85
N ALA A 405 18.48 5.47 -19.65
CA ALA A 405 19.91 5.22 -19.48
C ALA A 405 20.58 5.04 -20.85
N ASN A 406 21.88 5.31 -20.91
CA ASN A 406 22.72 4.91 -22.03
C ASN A 406 23.45 3.62 -21.64
N CYS A 407 22.94 2.48 -22.10
CA CYS A 407 23.51 1.16 -21.83
C CYS A 407 24.46 0.71 -22.95
N THR A 408 25.60 0.16 -22.55
CA THR A 408 26.59 -0.48 -23.42
C THR A 408 26.86 -1.90 -22.91
N GLN A 409 27.09 -2.84 -23.81
CA GLN A 409 27.39 -4.23 -23.47
C GLN A 409 28.59 -4.73 -24.26
N SER A 410 29.54 -5.36 -23.56
CA SER A 410 30.71 -6.02 -24.16
C SER A 410 30.75 -7.48 -23.70
N GLY A 411 30.35 -8.39 -24.59
CA GLY A 411 30.14 -9.79 -24.25
C GLY A 411 29.06 -9.95 -23.17
N ALA A 412 29.47 -10.35 -21.96
CA ALA A 412 28.59 -10.49 -20.80
C ALA A 412 28.52 -9.24 -19.90
N ALA A 413 29.50 -8.33 -19.99
CA ALA A 413 29.58 -7.16 -19.12
C ALA A 413 28.70 -6.01 -19.64
N VAL A 414 27.90 -5.42 -18.77
CA VAL A 414 27.02 -4.28 -19.07
C VAL A 414 27.42 -3.07 -18.22
N THR A 415 27.43 -1.90 -18.85
CA THR A 415 27.55 -0.60 -18.19
C THR A 415 26.44 0.31 -18.69
N CYS A 416 25.59 0.79 -17.78
CA CYS A 416 24.54 1.77 -18.04
C CYS A 416 24.83 3.06 -17.26
N VAL A 417 24.88 4.19 -17.96
CA VAL A 417 25.05 5.52 -17.36
C VAL A 417 23.77 6.34 -17.47
N ASN A 418 23.61 7.32 -16.60
CA ASN A 418 22.44 8.19 -16.60
C ASN A 418 22.19 8.88 -17.95
N ALA A 419 20.91 9.16 -18.24
CA ALA A 419 20.53 10.11 -19.28
C ALA A 419 20.83 11.55 -18.82
N SER A 420 20.80 12.50 -19.75
CA SER A 420 21.15 13.91 -19.49
C SER A 420 20.25 14.61 -18.46
N TYR A 421 19.06 14.07 -18.18
CA TYR A 421 18.03 14.67 -17.33
C TYR A 421 17.81 13.95 -16.00
N ASN A 422 18.45 12.80 -15.75
CA ASN A 422 18.17 11.96 -14.56
C ASN A 422 19.43 11.50 -13.80
N GLY A 423 20.58 12.15 -14.01
CA GLY A 423 21.81 11.84 -13.27
C GLY A 423 21.76 12.24 -11.79
N SER A 424 21.02 13.30 -11.45
CA SER A 424 20.88 13.71 -10.06
C SER A 424 19.89 12.82 -9.33
N VAL A 425 20.34 12.20 -8.24
CA VAL A 425 19.52 11.44 -7.30
C VAL A 425 19.67 12.13 -5.94
N PRO A 426 18.69 12.94 -5.49
CA PRO A 426 18.76 13.60 -4.19
C PRO A 426 18.69 12.57 -3.05
N ASP A 427 19.05 13.01 -1.85
CA ASP A 427 18.87 12.20 -0.65
C ASP A 427 17.39 11.86 -0.43
N GLY A 428 17.11 10.57 -0.24
CA GLY A 428 15.75 10.04 -0.18
C GLY A 428 15.06 9.87 -1.54
N GLY A 429 15.74 10.19 -2.64
CA GLY A 429 15.24 10.04 -4.00
C GLY A 429 15.60 8.71 -4.65
N SER A 430 14.94 8.44 -5.78
CA SER A 430 15.27 7.33 -6.68
C SER A 430 15.15 7.73 -8.15
N VAL A 431 15.72 6.91 -9.01
CA VAL A 431 15.59 6.97 -10.47
C VAL A 431 15.60 5.54 -11.02
N SER A 432 14.68 5.26 -11.93
CA SER A 432 14.59 3.96 -12.61
C SER A 432 14.89 4.09 -14.11
N PHE A 433 15.62 3.12 -14.63
CA PHE A 433 15.79 2.90 -16.06
C PHE A 433 15.41 1.47 -16.44
N GLY A 434 15.09 1.26 -17.72
CA GLY A 434 14.67 -0.05 -18.20
C GLY A 434 15.29 -0.38 -19.55
N PHE A 435 15.24 -1.65 -19.89
CA PHE A 435 15.77 -2.16 -21.15
C PHE A 435 15.03 -3.43 -21.56
N ASN A 436 15.04 -3.71 -22.86
CA ASN A 436 14.73 -5.05 -23.35
C ASN A 436 16.04 -5.78 -23.65
N ALA A 437 16.04 -7.08 -23.39
CA ALA A 437 17.16 -7.95 -23.67
C ALA A 437 16.67 -9.31 -24.19
N ASN A 438 17.48 -9.95 -25.01
CA ASN A 438 17.30 -11.33 -25.44
C ASN A 438 18.09 -12.26 -24.51
N TRP A 439 17.71 -13.54 -24.45
CA TRP A 439 18.42 -14.57 -23.67
C TRP A 439 18.43 -15.92 -24.39
N SER A 440 19.31 -16.82 -23.94
CA SER A 440 19.39 -18.19 -24.46
C SER A 440 19.57 -19.18 -23.31
N GLY A 441 18.68 -20.18 -23.22
CA GLY A 441 18.76 -21.26 -22.23
C GLY A 441 18.16 -20.92 -20.86
N SER A 442 18.56 -19.82 -20.22
CA SER A 442 17.90 -19.32 -18.99
C SER A 442 18.09 -17.81 -18.79
N ASN A 443 17.31 -17.19 -17.89
CA ASN A 443 17.40 -15.77 -17.55
C ASN A 443 17.60 -15.53 -16.03
N PRO A 444 18.75 -15.90 -15.45
CA PRO A 444 19.08 -15.57 -14.07
C PRO A 444 19.32 -14.06 -13.92
N ALA A 445 18.72 -13.46 -12.89
CA ALA A 445 18.96 -12.06 -12.54
C ALA A 445 20.42 -11.87 -12.06
N PRO A 446 21.17 -10.91 -12.61
CA PRO A 446 22.53 -10.60 -12.19
C PRO A 446 22.55 -9.70 -10.94
N THR A 447 23.65 -9.72 -10.20
CA THR A 447 23.93 -8.68 -9.20
C THR A 447 24.43 -7.41 -9.91
N VAL A 448 23.87 -6.26 -9.54
CA VAL A 448 24.29 -4.94 -10.02
C VAL A 448 25.23 -4.27 -9.03
N ALA A 449 26.15 -3.45 -9.54
CA ALA A 449 27.02 -2.57 -8.77
C ALA A 449 26.84 -1.11 -9.24
N LEU A 450 26.65 -0.21 -8.28
CA LEU A 450 26.55 1.24 -8.49
C LEU A 450 27.92 1.90 -8.30
N GLY A 451 28.25 2.88 -9.14
CA GLY A 451 29.44 3.72 -9.05
C GLY A 451 29.28 5.08 -9.72
#